data_AF-A0A2P8KNW3-F1
#
_entry.id   AF-A0A2P8KNW3-F1
#
_cell.length_a   1.000
_cell.length_b   1.000
_cell.length_c   1.000
_cell.angle_alpha   90.00
_cell.angle_beta   90.00
_cell.angle_gamma   90.00
#
_symmetry.space_group_name_H-M   'P 1'
#
loop_
_entity.id
_entity.type
_entity.pdbx_description
1 polymer ?
#
loop_
_entity_poly.entity_id
_entity_poly.type
_entity_poly.pdbx_seq_one_letter_code
_entity_poly.pdbx_strand_id
1 'polypeptide(L)' 'MRKTAEDRMVVVLFLSGTENESGPHLYEPRVTSVLGDEIRVVGLEKHEQAWVLQEWQMKILR' A
#
# COMPACT_ATOMS: atom_id res chain seq x y z
N MET A 1 -13.92 3.77 -15.46
CA MET A 1 -13.68 5.18 -15.08
C MET A 1 -12.90 5.19 -13.78
N ARG A 2 -11.56 5.30 -13.83
CA ARG A 2 -10.71 5.33 -12.63
C ARG A 2 -10.80 6.72 -12.02
N LYS A 3 -11.48 6.85 -10.87
CA LYS A 3 -11.35 8.03 -10.02
C LYS A 3 -10.04 7.90 -9.25
N THR A 4 -8.94 8.36 -9.86
CA THR A 4 -7.80 8.80 -9.06
C THR A 4 -8.30 9.98 -8.23
N ALA A 5 -8.04 9.95 -6.92
CA ALA A 5 -8.20 11.15 -6.12
C ALA A 5 -7.23 12.21 -6.69
N GLU A 6 -7.78 13.13 -7.49
CA GLU A 6 -7.18 14.43 -7.88
C GLU A 6 -5.73 14.40 -8.39
N ASP A 7 -5.38 13.60 -9.40
CA ASP A 7 -4.07 13.65 -10.08
C ASP A 7 -2.81 13.62 -9.19
N ARG A 8 -2.94 13.20 -7.92
CA ARG A 8 -1.83 13.08 -6.99
C ARG A 8 -1.29 11.65 -7.04
N MET A 9 -0.07 11.52 -7.56
CA MET A 9 0.68 10.27 -7.51
C MET A 9 1.14 10.04 -6.06
N VAL A 10 0.68 8.96 -5.45
CA VAL A 10 1.23 8.49 -4.17
C VAL A 10 2.61 7.91 -4.47
N VAL A 11 3.66 8.64 -4.12
CA VAL A 11 5.04 8.24 -4.41
C VAL A 11 5.58 7.28 -3.36
N VAL A 12 5.15 7.43 -2.10
CA VAL A 12 5.55 6.56 -1.00
C VAL A 12 4.39 6.41 0.00
N LEU A 13 4.14 5.18 0.46
CA LEU A 13 3.24 4.90 1.57
C LEU A 13 4.09 4.51 2.79
N PHE A 14 4.04 5.31 3.85
CA PHE A 14 4.68 5.00 5.13
C PHE A 14 3.59 4.62 6.14
N LEU A 15 3.71 3.42 6.71
CA LEU A 15 2.86 2.96 7.81
C LEU A 15 3.62 3.22 9.12
N SER A 16 3.38 4.37 9.74
CA SER A 16 3.95 4.71 11.04
C SER A 16 3.25 3.91 12.15
N GLY A 17 4.03 3.19 12.97
CA GLY A 17 3.53 2.41 14.11
C GLY A 17 3.98 0.96 14.15
N THR A 18 4.67 0.46 13.12
CA THR A 18 5.39 -0.81 13.23
C THR A 18 6.78 -0.53 13.77
N GLU A 19 6.95 -0.58 15.09
CA GLU A 19 8.28 -0.49 15.73
C GLU A 19 9.22 -1.63 15.30
N ASN A 20 8.69 -2.63 14.59
CA ASN A 20 9.42 -3.69 13.93
C ASN A 20 9.25 -3.57 12.41
N GLU A 21 10.24 -4.05 11.65
CA GLU A 21 10.32 -4.10 10.18
C GLU A 21 9.21 -4.93 9.49
N SER A 22 8.07 -5.17 10.14
CA SER A 22 6.98 -6.06 9.73
C SER A 22 5.89 -5.38 8.89
N GLY A 23 6.10 -4.13 8.46
CA GLY A 23 5.24 -3.45 7.50
C GLY A 23 5.60 -3.82 6.04
N PRO A 24 4.65 -3.70 5.10
CA PRO A 24 4.91 -3.98 3.69
C PRO A 24 5.87 -2.98 3.05
N HIS A 25 6.95 -3.48 2.45
CA HIS A 25 7.91 -2.67 1.70
C HIS A 25 7.54 -2.64 0.20
N LEU A 26 6.48 -1.90 -0.11
CA LEU A 26 5.97 -1.79 -1.47
C LEU A 26 6.69 -0.70 -2.27
N TYR A 27 7.24 -1.09 -3.41
CA TYR A 27 7.68 -0.22 -4.49
C TYR A 27 6.49 0.14 -5.38
N GLU A 28 6.45 1.41 -5.80
CA GLU A 28 5.34 1.99 -6.58
C GLU A 28 3.94 1.67 -6.02
N PRO A 29 3.68 1.91 -4.71
CA PRO A 29 2.43 1.52 -4.10
C PRO A 29 1.25 2.30 -4.72
N ARG A 30 0.16 1.59 -4.97
CA ARG A 30 -1.09 2.14 -5.48
C ARG A 30 -2.24 1.76 -4.57
N VAL A 31 -2.93 2.76 -4.03
CA VAL A 31 -4.19 2.53 -3.34
C VAL A 31 -5.23 2.09 -4.37
N THR A 32 -5.79 0.90 -4.18
CA THR A 32 -6.80 0.33 -5.09
C THR A 32 -8.21 0.53 -4.56
N SER A 33 -8.38 0.63 -3.23
CA SER A 33 -9.68 0.83 -2.59
C SER A 33 -9.54 1.49 -1.22
N VAL A 34 -10.52 2.32 -0.87
CA VAL A 34 -10.76 2.83 0.50
C VAL A 34 -12.26 2.69 0.77
N LEU A 35 -12.62 1.81 1.71
CA LEU A 35 -14.02 1.52 2.05
C LEU A 35 -14.16 1.40 3.57
N GLY A 36 -14.97 2.27 4.18
CA GLY A 36 -15.15 2.28 5.63
C GLY A 36 -13.82 2.56 6.36
N ASP A 37 -13.44 1.65 7.24
CA ASP A 37 -12.16 1.64 7.95
C ASP A 37 -11.15 0.66 7.32
N GLU A 38 -11.28 0.35 6.03
CA GLU A 38 -10.35 -0.50 5.29
C GLU A 38 -9.69 0.26 4.13
N ILE A 39 -8.39 0.01 3.94
CA ILE A 39 -7.63 0.45 2.78
C ILE A 39 -6.95 -0.76 2.12
N ARG A 40 -6.95 -0.77 0.78
CA ARG A 40 -6.23 -1.76 -0.03
C ARG A 40 -5.16 -1.10 -0.86
N VAL A 41 -3.98 -1.71 -0.86
CA VAL A 41 -2.80 -1.20 -1.56
C VAL A 41 -2.14 -2.34 -2.32
N VAL A 42 -1.79 -2.08 -3.57
CA VAL A 42 -1.02 -2.99 -4.42
C VAL A 42 0.34 -2.37 -4.71
N GLY A 43 1.39 -3.17 -4.70
CA GLY A 43 2.74 -2.73 -5.07
C GLY A 43 3.66 -3.89 -5.35
N LEU A 44 4.86 -3.59 -5.82
CA LEU A 44 5.90 -4.58 -6.02
C LEU A 44 6.72 -4.74 -4.74
N GLU A 45 6.98 -5.97 -4.32
CA GLU A 45 7.85 -6.26 -3.19
C GLU A 45 8.95 -7.20 -3.66
N LYS A 46 10.17 -6.94 -3.20
CA LYS A 46 11.31 -7.82 -3.49
C LYS A 46 11.34 -8.92 -2.44
N HIS A 47 11.03 -10.14 -2.85
CA HIS A 47 11.15 -11.33 -2.02
C HIS A 47 12.35 -12.14 -2.48
N GLU A 48 13.40 -12.18 -1.65
CA GLU A 48 14.69 -12.80 -1.98
C GLU A 48 15.28 -12.27 -3.30
N GLN A 49 15.15 -13.04 -4.39
CA GLN A 49 15.66 -12.73 -5.72
C GLN A 49 14.55 -12.40 -6.74
N ALA A 50 13.28 -12.38 -6.32
CA ALA A 50 12.14 -12.16 -7.19
C ALA A 50 11.38 -10.88 -6.84
N TRP A 51 10.80 -10.25 -7.87
CA TRP A 51 9.81 -9.20 -7.71
C TRP A 51 8.42 -9.81 -7.77
N VAL A 52 7.63 -9.60 -6.72
CA VAL A 52 6.26 -10.11 -6.61
C VAL A 52 5.29 -8.95 -6.50
N LEU A 53 4.16 -9.06 -7.20
CA LEU A 53 3.04 -8.14 -7.03
C LEU A 53 2.27 -8.57 -5.78
N GLN A 54 2.22 -7.71 -4.78
CA GLN A 54 1.53 -7.96 -3.50
C GLN A 54 0.30 -7.06 -3.39
N GLU A 55 -0.78 -7.60 -2.81
CA GLU A 55 -1.95 -6.83 -2.37
C GLU A 55 -2.05 -6.92 -0.85
N TRP A 56 -2.13 -5.76 -0.21
CA TRP A 56 -2.26 -5.62 1.24
C TRP A 56 -3.60 -5.01 1.58
N GLN A 57 -4.34 -5.70 2.46
CA GLN A 57 -5.59 -5.22 3.05
C GLN A 57 -5.31 -4.81 4.50
N MET A 58 -5.54 -3.53 4.80
CA MET A 58 -5.19 -2.95 6.09
C MET A 58 -6.40 -2.26 6.71
N LYS A 59 -6.48 -2.34 8.05
CA LYS A 59 -7.48 -1.61 8.83
C LYS A 59 -6.95 -0.22 9.18
N ILE A 60 -7.76 0.80 8.96
CA ILE A 60 -7.54 2.17 9.38
C ILE A 60 -7.91 2.27 10.85
N LEU A 61 -6.90 2.43 11.71
CA LEU A 61 -7.11 2.65 13.14
C LEU A 61 -7.52 4.11 13.38
N ARG A 62 -8.40 4.35 14.35
CA ARG A 62 -8.88 5.67 14.76
C ARG A 62 -8.23 6.13 16.05
#